data_AF-X1V6B6-F1
#
_entry.id   AF-X1V6B6-F1
#
_cell.length_a   1.000
_cell.length_b   1.000
_cell.length_c   1.000
_cell.angle_alpha   90.00
_cell.angle_beta   90.00
_cell.angle_gamma   90.00
#
_symmetry.space_group_name_H-M   'P 1'
#
loop_
_entity.id
_entity.type
_entity.pdbx_description
1 polymer ?
#
loop_
_entity_poly.entity_id
_entity_poly.type
_entity_poly.pdbx_seq_one_letter_code
_entity_poly.pdbx_strand_id
1 'polypeptide(L)'
;DEKDFKATVKTKLKEIKECNLDIAILRRRLDEFSSQNYIERDNKKYTIEDLTNDIGILEKELEEELIASKGTKIDTQTGYVNFKGMPDEWIIDIPKVMDFFKTIPEKLANKFIRITTELLKGELKKAIIADNAPIFEKSKITDLGAKLFLVDEATEESYEIEGVEIKRQDPKFHYRLKE
;
A
#
# COMPACT_ATOMS: atom_id res chain seq x y z
N ASP A 1 -4.61 0.85 -27.56
CA ASP A 1 -5.15 2.22 -27.36
C ASP A 1 -5.67 2.39 -25.94
N GLU A 2 -5.48 3.56 -25.33
CA GLU A 2 -5.91 3.87 -23.95
C GLU A 2 -7.42 3.66 -23.71
N LYS A 3 -8.24 3.86 -24.75
CA LYS A 3 -9.69 3.61 -24.71
C LYS A 3 -10.04 2.14 -24.47
N ASP A 4 -9.19 1.22 -24.92
CA ASP A 4 -9.41 -0.22 -24.83
C ASP A 4 -9.20 -0.71 -23.39
N PHE A 5 -8.09 -0.30 -22.76
CA PHE A 5 -7.80 -0.60 -21.34
C PHE A 5 -8.89 -0.09 -20.40
N LYS A 6 -9.39 1.13 -20.65
CA LYS A 6 -10.43 1.73 -19.82
C LYS A 6 -11.75 0.96 -19.90
N ALA A 7 -12.07 0.39 -21.06
CA ALA A 7 -13.25 -0.45 -21.23
C ALA A 7 -13.07 -1.78 -20.49
N THR A 8 -11.92 -2.44 -20.64
CA THR A 8 -11.60 -3.69 -19.94
C THR A 8 -11.64 -3.53 -18.42
N VAL A 9 -10.98 -2.51 -17.88
CA VAL A 9 -11.00 -2.19 -16.44
C VAL A 9 -12.43 -1.93 -15.95
N LYS A 10 -13.23 -1.20 -16.73
CA LYS A 10 -14.63 -0.91 -16.37
C LYS A 10 -15.46 -2.21 -16.25
N THR A 11 -15.26 -3.14 -17.18
CA THR A 11 -15.96 -4.43 -17.21
C THR A 11 -15.56 -5.28 -16.01
N LYS A 12 -14.26 -5.47 -15.76
CA LYS A 12 -13.74 -6.26 -14.62
C LYS A 12 -14.19 -5.68 -13.28
N LEU A 13 -14.14 -4.35 -13.09
CA LEU A 13 -14.66 -3.71 -11.87
C LEU A 13 -16.17 -3.90 -11.69
N LYS A 14 -16.93 -4.00 -12.79
CA LYS A 14 -18.37 -4.28 -12.73
C LYS A 14 -18.62 -5.71 -12.28
N GLU A 15 -17.87 -6.67 -12.81
CA GLU A 15 -17.95 -8.07 -12.38
C GLU A 15 -17.61 -8.23 -10.90
N ILE A 16 -16.53 -7.60 -10.41
CA ILE A 16 -16.19 -7.57 -8.98
C ILE A 16 -17.36 -6.98 -8.14
N LYS A 17 -18.02 -5.91 -8.63
CA LYS A 17 -19.18 -5.32 -7.94
C LYS A 17 -20.36 -6.30 -7.86
N GLU A 18 -20.61 -7.05 -8.93
CA GLU A 18 -21.67 -8.07 -8.97
C GLU A 18 -21.36 -9.27 -8.05
N CYS A 19 -20.13 -9.79 -8.06
CA CYS A 19 -19.70 -10.86 -7.14
C CYS A 19 -19.86 -10.43 -5.67
N ASN A 20 -19.48 -9.20 -5.33
CA ASN A 20 -19.65 -8.68 -3.97
C ASN A 20 -21.12 -8.59 -3.54
N LEU A 21 -22.01 -8.18 -4.46
CA LEU A 21 -23.45 -8.15 -4.20
C LEU A 21 -24.00 -9.56 -3.96
N ASP A 22 -23.60 -10.52 -4.78
CA ASP A 22 -24.01 -11.93 -4.66
C ASP A 22 -23.52 -12.55 -3.34
N ILE A 23 -22.27 -12.29 -2.94
CA ILE A 23 -21.74 -12.71 -1.64
C ILE A 23 -22.58 -12.11 -0.50
N ALA A 24 -22.94 -10.82 -0.58
CA ALA A 24 -23.76 -10.18 0.45
C ALA A 24 -25.17 -10.80 0.55
N ILE A 25 -25.78 -11.12 -0.59
CA ILE A 25 -27.07 -11.83 -0.66
C ILE A 25 -26.95 -13.21 -0.03
N LEU A 26 -25.89 -13.97 -0.36
CA LEU A 26 -25.66 -15.31 0.19
C LEU A 26 -25.44 -15.27 1.70
N ARG A 27 -24.62 -14.35 2.21
CA ARG A 27 -24.40 -14.19 3.65
C ARG A 27 -25.71 -13.92 4.39
N ARG A 28 -26.53 -13.00 3.87
CA ARG A 28 -27.85 -12.71 4.44
C ARG A 28 -28.77 -13.93 4.45
N ARG A 29 -28.77 -14.72 3.37
CA ARG A 29 -29.58 -15.96 3.27
C ARG A 29 -29.12 -17.05 4.24
N LEU A 30 -27.81 -17.15 4.50
CA LEU A 30 -27.26 -18.07 5.49
C LEU A 30 -27.66 -17.65 6.91
N ASP A 31 -27.60 -16.34 7.20
CA ASP A 31 -28.02 -15.78 8.50
C ASP A 31 -29.52 -15.97 8.77
N GLU A 32 -30.36 -15.95 7.73
CA GLU A 32 -31.82 -16.17 7.81
C GLU A 32 -32.23 -17.67 7.90
N PHE A 33 -31.31 -18.57 8.30
CA PHE A 33 -31.53 -20.03 8.41
C PHE A 33 -31.93 -20.75 7.09
N SER A 34 -31.66 -20.15 5.93
CA SER A 34 -31.91 -20.84 4.66
C SER A 34 -30.78 -21.86 4.37
N SER A 35 -31.14 -23.05 3.90
CA SER A 35 -30.17 -24.08 3.48
C SER A 35 -29.52 -23.78 2.12
N GLN A 36 -29.82 -22.62 1.51
CA GLN A 36 -29.31 -22.26 0.19
C GLN A 36 -28.00 -21.48 0.31
N ASN A 37 -26.89 -22.18 0.05
CA ASN A 37 -25.52 -21.63 0.10
C ASN A 37 -24.93 -21.28 -1.28
N TYR A 38 -25.78 -21.20 -2.31
CA TYR A 38 -25.35 -20.90 -3.68
C TYR A 38 -26.35 -20.00 -4.43
N ILE A 39 -25.82 -19.24 -5.39
CA ILE A 39 -26.58 -18.52 -6.43
C ILE A 39 -26.40 -19.27 -7.75
N GLU A 40 -27.44 -19.28 -8.59
CA GLU A 40 -27.38 -19.90 -9.92
C GLU A 40 -27.38 -18.82 -11.01
N ARG A 41 -26.37 -18.85 -11.87
CA ARG A 41 -26.23 -18.00 -13.07
C ARG A 41 -25.71 -18.86 -14.21
N ASP A 42 -26.23 -18.68 -15.41
CA ASP A 42 -25.78 -19.41 -16.62
C ASP A 42 -25.72 -20.94 -16.45
N ASN A 43 -26.70 -21.52 -15.75
CA ASN A 43 -26.77 -22.95 -15.40
C ASN A 43 -25.59 -23.45 -14.54
N LYS A 44 -24.88 -22.55 -13.86
CA LYS A 44 -23.81 -22.86 -12.91
C LYS A 44 -24.17 -22.34 -11.52
N LYS A 45 -23.78 -23.11 -10.51
CA LYS A 45 -23.96 -22.75 -9.10
C LYS A 45 -22.67 -22.14 -8.57
N TYR A 46 -22.80 -20.99 -7.93
CA TYR A 46 -21.71 -20.23 -7.34
C TYR A 46 -21.92 -20.11 -5.84
N THR A 47 -20.95 -20.59 -5.07
CA THR A 47 -20.87 -20.39 -3.63
C THR A 47 -20.11 -19.10 -3.30
N ILE A 48 -20.08 -18.73 -2.02
CA ILE A 48 -19.23 -17.60 -1.56
C ILE A 48 -17.76 -17.86 -1.89
N GLU A 49 -17.29 -19.10 -1.78
CA GLU A 49 -15.90 -19.47 -2.08
C GLU A 49 -15.60 -19.27 -3.56
N ASP A 50 -16.47 -19.74 -4.46
CA ASP A 50 -16.32 -19.57 -5.91
C ASP A 50 -16.25 -18.08 -6.29
N LEU A 51 -17.19 -17.27 -5.77
CA LEU A 51 -17.23 -15.83 -6.04
C LEU A 51 -16.02 -15.09 -5.48
N THR A 52 -15.46 -15.55 -4.35
CA THR A 52 -14.24 -14.97 -3.77
C THR A 52 -13.02 -15.31 -4.62
N ASN A 53 -12.94 -16.53 -5.15
CA ASN A 53 -11.90 -16.94 -6.07
C ASN A 53 -11.97 -16.15 -7.39
N ASP A 54 -13.18 -15.95 -7.93
CA ASP A 54 -13.40 -15.13 -9.14
C ASP A 54 -12.94 -13.68 -8.93
N ILE A 55 -13.24 -13.07 -7.77
CA ILE A 55 -12.72 -11.75 -7.41
C ILE A 55 -11.19 -11.75 -7.40
N GLY A 56 -10.55 -12.76 -6.79
CA GLY A 56 -9.09 -12.86 -6.76
C GLY A 56 -8.44 -12.98 -8.15
N ILE A 57 -9.08 -13.70 -9.07
CA ILE A 57 -8.65 -13.78 -10.48
C ILE A 57 -8.76 -12.41 -11.14
N LEU A 58 -9.91 -11.74 -11.00
CA LEU A 58 -10.15 -10.42 -11.58
C LEU A 58 -9.20 -9.35 -11.01
N GLU A 59 -8.88 -9.41 -9.73
CA GLU A 59 -7.89 -8.52 -9.09
C GLU A 59 -6.50 -8.68 -9.70
N LYS A 60 -6.05 -9.92 -9.90
CA LYS A 60 -4.77 -10.21 -10.55
C LYS A 60 -4.74 -9.73 -12.00
N GLU A 61 -5.81 -9.98 -12.75
CA GLU A 61 -5.93 -9.49 -14.11
C GLU A 61 -5.91 -7.96 -14.19
N LEU A 62 -6.59 -7.27 -13.26
CA LEU A 62 -6.56 -5.80 -13.18
C LEU A 62 -5.16 -5.26 -12.87
N GLU A 63 -4.39 -5.96 -12.03
CA GLU A 63 -2.99 -5.63 -11.78
C GLU A 63 -2.13 -5.77 -13.04
N GLU A 64 -2.26 -6.88 -13.77
CA GLU A 64 -1.54 -7.12 -15.02
C GLU A 64 -1.86 -6.04 -16.09
N GLU A 65 -3.13 -5.67 -16.24
CA GLU A 65 -3.56 -4.58 -17.13
C GLU A 65 -2.99 -3.23 -16.70
N LEU A 66 -2.96 -2.96 -15.40
CA LEU A 66 -2.38 -1.73 -14.87
C LEU A 66 -0.87 -1.67 -15.13
N ILE A 67 -0.14 -2.78 -14.98
CA ILE A 67 1.27 -2.89 -15.35
C ILE A 67 1.45 -2.64 -16.85
N ALA A 68 0.63 -3.26 -17.71
CA ALA A 68 0.66 -3.06 -19.15
C ALA A 68 0.39 -1.60 -19.55
N SER A 69 -0.44 -0.89 -18.79
CA SER A 69 -0.71 0.56 -18.95
C SER A 69 0.39 1.48 -18.39
N LYS A 70 1.55 0.93 -18.01
CA LYS A 70 2.67 1.63 -17.36
C LYS A 70 2.38 2.15 -15.95
N GLY A 71 1.38 1.58 -15.27
CA GLY A 71 1.05 1.90 -13.87
C GLY A 71 0.27 3.20 -13.67
N THR A 72 -0.24 3.82 -14.74
CA THR A 72 -1.02 5.06 -14.65
C THR A 72 -2.39 4.75 -14.07
N LYS A 73 -2.88 5.58 -13.13
CA LYS A 73 -4.24 5.42 -12.58
C LYS A 73 -5.28 5.39 -13.71
N ILE A 74 -6.10 4.34 -13.75
CA ILE A 74 -7.23 4.22 -14.67
C ILE A 74 -8.52 4.46 -13.90
N ASP A 75 -9.22 5.54 -14.24
CA ASP A 75 -10.49 5.94 -13.61
C ASP A 75 -11.66 5.71 -14.56
N THR A 76 -12.66 4.96 -14.10
CA THR A 76 -13.88 4.59 -14.83
C THR A 76 -15.12 5.06 -14.08
N GLN A 77 -16.29 4.93 -14.71
CA GLN A 77 -17.56 5.22 -14.04
C GLN A 77 -17.83 4.26 -12.87
N THR A 78 -17.38 3.01 -12.96
CA THR A 78 -17.62 1.96 -11.95
C THR A 78 -16.64 2.04 -10.77
N GLY A 79 -15.47 2.64 -10.97
CA GLY A 79 -14.40 2.63 -9.98
C GLY A 79 -13.06 3.05 -10.59
N TYR A 80 -11.98 2.92 -9.82
CA TYR A 80 -10.63 3.17 -10.31
C TYR A 80 -9.65 2.08 -9.86
N VAL A 81 -8.55 1.94 -10.60
CA VAL A 81 -7.38 1.11 -10.26
C VAL A 81 -6.12 1.97 -10.28
N ASN A 82 -5.20 1.74 -9.35
CA ASN A 82 -3.89 2.38 -9.30
C ASN A 82 -2.88 1.59 -8.46
N PHE A 83 -1.61 1.93 -8.58
CA PHE A 83 -0.61 1.58 -7.58
C PHE A 83 -0.65 2.64 -6.48
N LYS A 84 -1.06 2.23 -5.28
CA LYS A 84 -1.12 3.11 -4.11
C LYS A 84 0.23 3.07 -3.41
N GLY A 85 0.82 4.25 -3.18
CA GLY A 85 2.01 4.37 -2.33
C GLY A 85 1.72 3.82 -0.94
N MET A 86 2.57 2.93 -0.47
CA MET A 86 2.46 2.35 0.86
C MET A 86 3.25 3.20 1.86
N PRO A 87 2.76 3.35 3.10
CA PRO A 87 3.57 3.94 4.15
C PRO A 87 4.83 3.10 4.37
N ASP A 88 5.91 3.74 4.79
CA ASP A 88 7.12 3.03 5.17
C ASP A 88 6.83 2.08 6.34
N GLU A 89 7.48 0.93 6.33
CA GLU A 89 7.41 -0.08 7.38
C GLU A 89 8.47 0.18 8.43
N TRP A 90 8.07 0.13 9.70
CA TRP A 90 8.94 0.41 10.84
C TRP A 90 9.27 -0.91 11.51
N ILE A 91 10.54 -1.30 11.44
CA ILE A 91 11.07 -2.48 12.10
C ILE A 91 11.78 -2.00 13.35
N ILE A 92 11.27 -2.39 14.52
CA ILE A 92 11.77 -1.92 15.82
C ILE A 92 12.35 -3.10 16.61
N ASP A 93 13.65 -3.06 16.83
CA ASP A 93 14.39 -3.93 17.73
C ASP A 93 14.32 -3.36 19.16
N ILE A 94 13.26 -3.74 19.89
CA ILE A 94 12.95 -3.21 21.22
C ILE A 94 14.15 -3.31 22.18
N PRO A 95 14.86 -4.46 22.31
CA PRO A 95 16.05 -4.54 23.14
C PRO A 95 17.11 -3.47 22.83
N LYS A 96 17.47 -3.29 21.55
CA LYS A 96 18.47 -2.30 21.14
C LYS A 96 18.03 -0.87 21.42
N VAL A 97 16.76 -0.56 21.16
CA VAL A 97 16.18 0.75 21.45
C VAL A 97 16.27 1.06 22.95
N MET A 98 15.94 0.08 23.79
CA MET A 98 16.01 0.23 25.25
C MET A 98 17.45 0.38 25.75
N ASP A 99 18.42 -0.31 25.14
CA ASP A 99 19.83 -0.15 25.48
C ASP A 99 20.37 1.22 25.05
N PHE A 100 19.98 1.72 23.88
CA PHE A 100 20.26 3.09 23.46
C PHE A 100 19.73 4.12 24.46
N PHE A 101 18.49 3.99 24.95
CA PHE A 101 17.97 4.93 25.95
C PHE A 101 18.77 4.96 27.27
N LYS A 102 19.50 3.90 27.60
CA LYS A 102 20.38 3.89 28.79
C LYS A 102 21.70 4.64 28.57
N THR A 103 22.12 4.85 27.32
CA THR A 103 23.36 5.57 27.00
C THR A 103 23.17 7.09 26.97
N ILE A 104 21.91 7.54 26.90
CA ILE A 104 21.54 8.94 26.84
C ILE A 104 21.39 9.51 28.26
N PRO A 105 21.80 10.76 28.51
CA PRO A 105 21.60 11.41 29.81
C PRO A 105 20.13 11.41 30.28
N GLU A 106 19.91 11.14 31.56
CA GLU A 106 18.58 11.01 32.19
C GLU A 106 17.72 12.29 32.07
N LYS A 107 18.37 13.47 31.98
CA LYS A 107 17.69 14.75 31.71
C LYS A 107 17.09 14.83 30.30
N LEU A 108 17.65 14.11 29.33
CA LEU A 108 17.14 14.01 27.97
C LEU A 108 16.05 12.93 27.88
N ALA A 109 16.28 11.79 28.55
CA ALA A 109 15.33 10.68 28.67
C ALA A 109 13.90 11.12 29.02
N ASN A 110 13.80 12.15 29.87
CA ASN A 110 12.53 12.67 30.38
C ASN A 110 11.89 13.78 29.52
N LYS A 111 12.54 14.25 28.43
CA LYS A 111 12.03 15.33 27.55
C LYS A 111 11.28 14.81 26.31
N PHE A 112 11.22 13.50 26.09
CA PHE A 112 10.76 12.95 24.82
C PHE A 112 9.23 12.98 24.67
N ILE A 113 8.72 14.02 24.01
CA ILE A 113 7.29 14.19 23.67
C ILE A 113 7.03 13.99 22.18
N ARG A 114 8.07 13.94 21.32
CA ARG A 114 7.87 13.92 19.86
C ARG A 114 9.02 13.24 19.11
N ILE A 115 8.67 12.23 18.31
CA ILE A 115 9.53 11.62 17.29
C ILE A 115 9.36 12.43 16.00
N THR A 116 10.44 12.94 15.43
CA THR A 116 10.42 13.64 14.13
C THR A 116 11.24 12.87 13.11
N THR A 117 10.62 12.50 11.99
CA THR A 117 11.31 11.96 10.82
C THR A 117 11.87 13.11 10.00
N GLU A 118 13.17 13.38 10.10
CA GLU A 118 13.83 14.28 9.14
C GLU A 118 14.26 13.49 7.90
N LEU A 119 13.47 13.61 6.83
CA LEU A 119 13.98 13.35 5.48
C LEU A 119 14.99 14.45 5.15
N LEU A 120 16.28 14.09 5.09
CA LEU A 120 17.38 15.01 4.73
C LEU A 120 17.10 15.69 3.38
N LYS A 121 16.49 16.88 3.44
CA LYS A 121 16.10 17.72 2.29
C LYS A 121 17.28 18.08 1.39
N GLY A 122 18.51 18.03 1.90
CA GLY A 122 19.74 18.34 1.19
C GLY A 122 20.19 17.27 0.19
N GLU A 123 19.91 15.99 0.45
CA GLU A 123 20.31 14.89 -0.43
C GLU A 123 19.27 14.60 -1.51
N LEU A 124 17.99 14.76 -1.20
CA LEU A 124 16.89 14.72 -2.18
C LEU A 124 17.06 15.79 -3.26
N LYS A 125 17.48 17.01 -2.91
CA LYS A 125 17.77 18.08 -3.89
C LYS A 125 19.00 17.76 -4.74
N LYS A 126 20.06 17.17 -4.16
CA LYS A 126 21.26 16.79 -4.93
C LYS A 126 20.99 15.60 -5.86
N ALA A 127 20.20 14.61 -5.43
CA ALA A 127 19.76 13.50 -6.27
C ALA A 127 18.82 13.97 -7.40
N ILE A 128 17.81 14.81 -7.09
CA ILE A 128 16.88 15.35 -8.09
C ILE A 128 17.56 16.30 -9.09
N ILE A 129 18.56 17.10 -8.66
CA ILE A 129 19.29 18.02 -9.56
C ILE A 129 20.35 17.27 -10.39
N ALA A 130 20.93 16.19 -9.87
CA ALA A 130 21.81 15.31 -10.65
C ALA A 130 21.05 14.48 -11.70
N ASP A 131 19.77 14.14 -11.45
CA ASP A 131 18.99 13.19 -12.26
C ASP A 131 18.02 13.84 -13.28
N ASN A 132 18.13 15.14 -13.58
CA ASN A 132 17.40 15.74 -14.70
C ASN A 132 18.17 15.62 -16.03
N ALA A 133 18.49 14.40 -16.43
CA ALA A 133 18.69 13.98 -17.80
C ALA A 133 18.33 12.49 -17.92
N PRO A 134 17.66 12.11 -19.00
CA PRO A 134 16.35 11.48 -19.00
C PRO A 134 16.42 9.98 -18.70
N ILE A 135 15.26 9.40 -18.36
CA ILE A 135 14.99 7.95 -18.36
C ILE A 135 15.23 7.32 -16.99
N PHE A 136 14.11 6.93 -16.37
CA PHE A 136 14.03 5.87 -15.38
C PHE A 136 14.99 4.70 -15.72
N GLU A 137 16.09 4.56 -14.99
CA GLU A 137 16.72 3.26 -14.77
C GLU A 137 16.27 2.72 -13.41
N LYS A 138 15.21 1.91 -13.47
CA LYS A 138 14.57 1.13 -12.40
C LYS A 138 15.50 0.13 -11.66
N SER A 139 16.82 0.27 -11.74
CA SER A 139 17.80 -0.72 -11.26
C SER A 139 18.92 -0.18 -10.38
N LYS A 140 18.91 1.12 -10.00
CA LYS A 140 19.98 1.71 -9.17
C LYS A 140 19.51 2.55 -7.97
N ILE A 141 18.37 2.22 -7.38
CA ILE A 141 18.08 2.65 -6.01
C ILE A 141 18.23 1.43 -5.11
N THR A 142 19.47 1.17 -4.71
CA THR A 142 19.77 0.30 -3.58
C THR A 142 19.79 1.18 -2.34
N ASP A 143 18.80 0.96 -1.47
CA ASP A 143 18.92 1.15 -0.02
C ASP A 143 19.52 2.48 0.45
N LEU A 144 18.68 3.51 0.55
CA LEU A 144 19.00 4.74 1.30
C LEU A 144 18.26 4.72 2.64
N GLY A 145 18.27 3.58 3.33
CA GLY A 145 17.58 3.32 4.60
C GLY A 145 17.41 4.58 5.44
N ALA A 146 16.15 4.94 5.74
CA ALA A 146 15.88 6.14 6.50
C ALA A 146 16.25 5.91 7.98
N LYS A 147 17.05 6.82 8.53
CA LYS A 147 17.51 6.80 9.91
C LYS A 147 16.67 7.75 10.77
N LEU A 148 16.42 7.34 12.01
CA LEU A 148 15.67 8.15 12.97
C LEU A 148 16.64 8.88 13.91
N PHE A 149 16.39 10.16 14.16
CA PHE A 149 17.22 10.97 15.06
C PHE A 149 16.37 11.58 16.17
N LEU A 150 16.94 11.65 17.37
CA LEU A 150 16.48 12.51 18.46
C LEU A 150 17.22 13.83 18.37
N VAL A 151 16.53 14.95 18.57
CA VAL A 151 17.14 16.28 18.63
C VAL A 151 16.89 16.86 20.01
N ASP A 152 17.94 17.30 20.71
CA ASP A 152 17.77 18.08 21.94
C ASP A 152 17.43 19.52 21.57
N GLU A 153 16.22 19.97 21.92
CA GLU A 153 15.79 21.36 21.65
C GLU A 153 16.64 22.41 22.39
N ALA A 154 17.35 22.04 23.47
CA ALA A 154 18.16 22.97 24.24
C ALA A 154 19.59 23.14 23.71
N THR A 155 20.14 22.10 23.09
CA THR A 155 21.54 22.08 22.59
C THR A 155 21.65 21.95 21.07
N GLU A 156 20.54 21.66 20.39
CA GLU A 156 20.44 21.33 18.96
C GLU A 156 21.25 20.07 18.56
N GLU A 157 21.73 19.28 19.53
CA GLU A 157 22.45 18.04 19.25
C GLU A 157 21.51 16.93 18.77
N SER A 158 21.94 16.19 17.75
CA SER A 158 21.19 15.08 17.15
C SER A 158 21.81 13.71 17.50
N TYR A 159 20.99 12.76 17.94
CA TYR A 159 21.38 11.40 18.30
C TYR A 159 20.64 10.38 17.42
N GLU A 160 21.35 9.57 16.64
CA GLU A 160 20.74 8.49 15.84
C GLU A 160 20.16 7.42 16.77
N ILE A 161 18.89 7.03 16.59
CA ILE A 161 18.25 5.99 17.39
C ILE A 161 18.67 4.63 16.85
N GLU A 162 19.35 3.85 17.69
CA GLU A 162 19.69 2.46 17.36
C GLU A 162 18.47 1.54 17.52
N GLY A 163 18.38 0.52 16.66
CA GLY A 163 17.31 -0.47 16.70
C GLY A 163 16.00 -0.05 16.00
N VAL A 164 16.00 1.04 15.24
CA VAL A 164 14.88 1.40 14.34
C VAL A 164 15.36 1.33 12.90
N GLU A 165 14.72 0.50 12.10
CA GLU A 165 14.92 0.41 10.66
C GLU A 165 13.63 0.80 9.94
N ILE A 166 13.72 1.78 9.04
CA ILE A 166 12.60 2.23 8.22
C ILE A 166 12.76 1.65 6.82
N LYS A 167 11.89 0.70 6.48
CA LYS A 167 11.88 0.04 5.18
C LYS A 167 10.82 0.69 4.29
N ARG A 168 11.27 1.34 3.22
CA ARG A 168 10.34 1.86 2.20
C ARG A 168 9.58 0.71 1.55
N GLN A 169 8.27 0.85 1.44
CA GLN A 169 7.43 -0.16 0.82
C GLN A 169 7.14 0.21 -0.64
N ASP A 170 7.23 -0.78 -1.53
CA ASP A 170 6.81 -0.62 -2.91
C ASP A 170 5.31 -0.31 -2.99
N PRO A 171 4.88 0.54 -3.95
CA PRO A 171 3.48 0.76 -4.21
C PRO A 171 2.75 -0.56 -4.49
N LYS A 172 1.59 -0.77 -3.85
CA LYS A 172 0.79 -1.98 -4.03
C LYS A 172 -0.39 -1.72 -4.94
N PHE A 173 -0.79 -2.75 -5.69
CA PHE A 173 -2.02 -2.71 -6.46
C PHE A 173 -3.21 -2.36 -5.54
N HIS A 174 -4.05 -1.46 -6.03
CA HIS A 174 -5.22 -1.00 -5.31
C HIS A 174 -6.35 -0.69 -6.29
N TYR A 175 -7.56 -1.02 -5.90
CA TYR A 175 -8.77 -0.61 -6.61
C TYR A 175 -9.83 -0.13 -5.63
N ARG A 176 -10.77 0.65 -6.15
CA ARG A 176 -11.96 1.07 -5.41
C ARG A 176 -13.16 1.11 -6.34
N LEU A 177 -14.26 0.50 -5.88
CA LEU A 177 -15.57 0.63 -6.51
C LEU A 177 -16.24 1.94 -6.08
N LYS A 178 -16.87 2.62 -7.04
CA LYS A 178 -17.76 3.75 -6.76
C LYS A 178 -19.13 3.22 -6.37
N GLU A 179 -19.74 3.90 -5.40
CA GLU A 179 -21.12 3.63 -4.96
C GLU A 179 -22.09 3.84 -6.12
#